data_AF-A0A7S1G4S3-F1
#
_entry.id   AF-A0A7S1G4S3-F1
#
_cell.length_a   1.000
_cell.length_b   1.000
_cell.length_c   1.000
_cell.angle_alpha   90.00
_cell.angle_beta   90.00
_cell.angle_gamma   90.00
#
_symmetry.space_group_name_H-M   'P 1'
#
loop_
_entity.id
_entity.type
_entity.pdbx_description
1 polymer ?
#
loop_
_entity_poly.entity_id
_entity_poly.type
_entity_poly.pdbx_seq_one_letter_code
_entity_poly.pdbx_strand_id
1 'polypeptide(L)'
;MASESKRPAGSDAAKHALTAETAKKGAWIRAPTKFHESISNDGSTPFPAAAGRYRLYHAPACPWANRCTAVIKLKGLGHVIEVVAVGDDLLELGNATPGAYRGWNFRADGSSDPDGWGFDHIDQLYEMAAPGFRKSYEAQGRAPYYSVPVLFDKETKKIVNNESAEIIVMLNSQFNAFATNPDLDLAPSDLADAMDAINDKVYPYINDGVYRSGFARAQEAYTDAVTKLFETLDWLEDILSRQRYTTGDRLTLADIRLWSTLVRFDMVYVTHFKCNIRRLHDYPNLWGFMLEITQLPTPDGGKLGDTVLPDHIKAHYYGSHRGINPFGIIPVGFEIDLAEPHGRDKKFPVAEESATA
;
A
#
# COMPACT_ATOMS: atom_id res chain seq x y z
N MET A 1 32.32 5.30 -14.07
CA MET A 1 31.84 4.13 -14.85
C MET A 1 30.65 3.59 -14.10
N ALA A 2 29.45 3.78 -14.66
CA ALA A 2 28.20 3.44 -14.03
C ALA A 2 28.06 1.91 -13.94
N SER A 3 27.91 1.37 -12.73
CA SER A 3 27.42 0.01 -12.55
C SER A 3 25.90 0.05 -12.65
N GLU A 4 25.40 -0.14 -13.87
CA GLU A 4 24.01 -0.53 -14.09
C GLU A 4 23.77 -1.90 -13.43
N SER A 5 23.25 -1.90 -12.21
CA SER A 5 22.58 -3.06 -11.66
C SER A 5 21.30 -3.27 -12.47
N LYS A 6 21.37 -4.14 -13.48
CA LYS A 6 20.21 -4.71 -14.17
C LYS A 6 19.38 -5.50 -13.14
N ARG A 7 18.47 -4.82 -12.45
CA ARG A 7 17.42 -5.44 -11.66
C ARG A 7 16.52 -6.26 -12.61
N PRO A 8 16.26 -7.55 -12.34
CA PRO A 8 15.47 -8.39 -13.24
C PRO A 8 14.02 -7.91 -13.31
N ALA A 9 13.42 -8.09 -14.50
CA ALA A 9 12.03 -7.78 -14.80
C ALA A 9 11.07 -8.71 -14.04
N GLY A 10 10.63 -8.26 -12.87
CA GLY A 10 9.59 -8.87 -12.05
C GLY A 10 9.18 -7.86 -11.00
N SER A 11 7.88 -7.70 -10.77
CA SER A 11 7.40 -6.75 -9.79
C SER A 11 7.92 -7.09 -8.40
N ASP A 12 8.16 -6.08 -7.57
CA ASP A 12 8.65 -6.30 -6.20
C ASP A 12 7.67 -7.18 -5.40
N ALA A 13 6.37 -7.07 -5.69
CA ALA A 13 5.34 -7.95 -5.17
C ALA A 13 5.51 -9.41 -5.63
N ALA A 14 5.93 -9.66 -6.87
CA ALA A 14 6.18 -11.00 -7.39
C ALA A 14 7.43 -11.65 -6.80
N LYS A 15 8.46 -10.87 -6.47
CA LYS A 15 9.69 -11.39 -5.84
C LYS A 15 9.41 -12.02 -4.48
N HIS A 16 8.53 -11.41 -3.69
CA HIS A 16 8.28 -11.82 -2.32
C HIS A 16 6.97 -12.60 -2.13
N ALA A 17 6.19 -12.85 -3.19
CA ALA A 17 4.92 -13.58 -3.10
C ALA A 17 5.10 -15.09 -2.91
N LEU A 18 4.18 -15.73 -2.17
CA LEU A 18 4.07 -17.18 -2.21
C LEU A 18 3.50 -17.63 -3.55
N THR A 19 4.06 -18.73 -4.05
CA THR A 19 3.63 -19.38 -5.28
C THR A 19 2.64 -20.51 -4.98
N ALA A 20 1.83 -20.89 -5.97
CA ALA A 20 0.92 -22.03 -5.85
C ALA A 20 1.65 -23.34 -5.51
N GLU A 21 2.91 -23.47 -5.92
CA GLU A 21 3.76 -24.66 -5.67
C GLU A 21 4.17 -24.78 -4.21
N THR A 22 4.32 -23.65 -3.52
CA THR A 22 4.78 -23.59 -2.12
C THR A 22 3.64 -23.41 -1.12
N ALA A 23 2.43 -23.12 -1.61
CA ALA A 23 1.28 -22.81 -0.80
C ALA A 23 0.57 -24.09 -0.28
N LYS A 24 0.13 -24.06 0.99
CA LYS A 24 -0.74 -25.11 1.54
C LYS A 24 -2.09 -25.12 0.82
N LYS A 25 -2.75 -26.28 0.80
CA LYS A 25 -4.13 -26.40 0.27
C LYS A 25 -5.05 -25.41 1.00
N GLY A 26 -5.85 -24.65 0.26
CA GLY A 26 -6.76 -23.64 0.80
C GLY A 26 -6.07 -22.32 1.18
N ALA A 27 -4.78 -22.15 0.89
CA ALA A 27 -4.10 -20.88 1.05
C ALA A 27 -4.60 -19.84 0.03
N TRP A 28 -4.62 -18.59 0.49
CA TRP A 28 -4.78 -17.43 -0.37
C TRP A 28 -3.53 -17.23 -1.25
N ILE A 29 -3.76 -16.95 -2.52
CA ILE A 29 -2.71 -16.57 -3.47
C ILE A 29 -3.15 -15.26 -4.13
N ARG A 30 -2.32 -14.22 -3.98
CA ARG A 30 -2.59 -12.91 -4.55
C ARG A 30 -2.46 -12.94 -6.07
N ALA A 31 -3.43 -12.34 -6.76
CA ALA A 31 -3.31 -12.12 -8.20
C ALA A 31 -2.22 -11.06 -8.48
N PRO A 32 -1.34 -11.29 -9.47
CA PRO A 32 -0.35 -10.29 -9.84
C PRO A 32 -1.00 -9.06 -10.49
N THR A 33 -0.36 -7.91 -10.29
CA THR A 33 -0.58 -6.65 -11.01
C THR A 33 -0.25 -6.82 -12.50
N LYS A 34 -0.62 -5.83 -13.33
CA LYS A 34 -0.58 -5.95 -14.80
C LYS A 34 0.22 -4.87 -15.49
N PHE A 35 0.22 -3.66 -14.96
CA PHE A 35 0.89 -2.52 -15.56
C PHE A 35 2.15 -2.22 -14.75
N HIS A 36 3.29 -2.26 -15.44
CA HIS A 36 4.63 -2.15 -14.87
C HIS A 36 5.53 -1.16 -15.64
N GLU A 37 4.93 -0.26 -16.41
CA GLU A 37 5.71 0.80 -17.06
C GLU A 37 6.25 1.76 -15.99
N SER A 38 7.34 2.46 -16.32
CA SER A 38 8.03 3.35 -15.40
C SER A 38 8.03 4.79 -15.90
N ILE A 39 7.94 5.72 -14.96
CA ILE A 39 8.26 7.13 -15.18
C ILE A 39 9.78 7.26 -15.10
N SER A 40 10.39 7.89 -16.09
CA SER A 40 11.83 8.13 -16.12
C SER A 40 12.19 9.43 -16.83
N ASN A 41 13.18 10.15 -16.31
CA ASN A 41 13.69 11.40 -16.88
C ASN A 41 14.85 11.20 -17.88
N ASP A 42 15.35 9.97 -18.04
CA ASP A 42 16.46 9.64 -18.95
C ASP A 42 16.04 9.35 -20.40
N GLY A 43 14.75 9.45 -20.70
CA GLY A 43 14.18 9.17 -22.02
C GLY A 43 14.05 7.68 -22.36
N SER A 44 14.29 6.77 -21.41
CA SER A 44 14.11 5.32 -21.62
C SER A 44 12.65 4.88 -21.73
N THR A 45 11.72 5.72 -21.25
CA THR A 45 10.27 5.46 -21.31
C THR A 45 9.55 6.67 -21.91
N PRO A 46 8.33 6.49 -22.47
CA PRO A 46 7.53 7.61 -22.97
C PRO A 46 6.88 8.46 -21.85
N PHE A 47 7.23 8.20 -20.58
CA PHE A 47 6.62 8.78 -19.39
C PHE A 47 7.66 9.61 -18.60
N PRO A 48 7.95 10.86 -18.99
CA PRO A 48 8.81 11.76 -18.22
C PRO A 48 8.08 12.34 -17.00
N ALA A 49 8.79 12.57 -15.89
CA ALA A 49 8.20 13.28 -14.76
C ALA A 49 7.77 14.70 -15.18
N ALA A 50 6.50 15.03 -14.96
CA ALA A 50 5.93 16.32 -15.33
C ALA A 50 4.81 16.71 -14.36
N ALA A 51 4.81 17.97 -13.92
CA ALA A 51 3.76 18.53 -13.08
C ALA A 51 2.42 18.58 -13.83
N GLY A 52 1.35 18.12 -13.17
CA GLY A 52 -0.01 18.13 -13.71
C GLY A 52 -0.33 17.02 -14.72
N ARG A 53 0.66 16.23 -15.16
CA ARG A 53 0.47 15.15 -16.16
C ARG A 53 -0.15 13.88 -15.56
N TYR A 54 0.25 13.53 -14.34
CA TYR A 54 -0.12 12.25 -13.74
C TYR A 54 -1.25 12.36 -12.73
N ARG A 55 -2.05 11.31 -12.64
CA ARG A 55 -3.10 11.12 -11.64
C ARG A 55 -2.90 9.79 -10.92
N LEU A 56 -3.06 9.78 -9.60
CA LEU A 56 -3.11 8.57 -8.79
C LEU A 56 -4.56 8.31 -8.38
N TYR A 57 -5.18 7.27 -8.96
CA TYR A 57 -6.43 6.74 -8.41
C TYR A 57 -6.10 5.85 -7.22
N HIS A 58 -6.69 6.15 -6.06
CA HIS A 58 -6.45 5.43 -4.82
C HIS A 58 -7.75 5.17 -4.06
N ALA A 59 -7.75 4.16 -3.19
CA ALA A 59 -8.80 4.01 -2.19
C ALA A 59 -8.21 4.29 -0.80
N PRO A 60 -8.80 5.18 0.02
CA PRO A 60 -8.31 5.46 1.38
C PRO A 60 -8.20 4.19 2.25
N ALA A 61 -9.11 3.23 2.03
CA ALA A 61 -9.10 1.97 2.74
C ALA A 61 -7.90 1.05 2.40
N CYS A 62 -7.36 1.12 1.19
CA CYS A 62 -6.39 0.16 0.67
C CYS A 62 -4.96 0.45 1.16
N PRO A 63 -4.28 -0.49 1.86
CA PRO A 63 -2.92 -0.27 2.36
C PRO A 63 -1.89 -0.06 1.24
N TRP A 64 -2.06 -0.74 0.10
CA TRP A 64 -1.17 -0.61 -1.06
C TRP A 64 -1.23 0.80 -1.65
N ALA A 65 -2.44 1.34 -1.77
CA ALA A 65 -2.66 2.70 -2.29
C ALA A 65 -2.28 3.77 -1.25
N ASN A 66 -2.45 3.47 0.03
CA ASN A 66 -2.05 4.35 1.12
C ASN A 66 -0.53 4.58 1.18
N ARG A 67 0.30 3.60 0.81
CA ARG A 67 1.76 3.81 0.67
C ARG A 67 2.10 4.86 -0.38
N CYS A 68 1.40 4.86 -1.51
CA CYS A 68 1.62 5.85 -2.58
C CYS A 68 1.23 7.26 -2.12
N THR A 69 0.06 7.40 -1.49
CA THR A 69 -0.37 8.70 -0.94
C THR A 69 0.53 9.18 0.19
N ALA A 70 1.05 8.28 1.03
CA ALA A 70 2.04 8.60 2.05
C ALA A 70 3.33 9.17 1.44
N VAL A 71 3.89 8.54 0.40
CA VAL A 71 5.08 9.06 -0.28
C VAL A 71 4.80 10.38 -0.99
N ILE A 72 3.63 10.56 -1.62
CA ILE A 72 3.22 11.85 -2.19
C ILE A 72 3.21 12.95 -1.12
N LYS A 73 2.63 12.68 0.06
CA LYS A 73 2.64 13.67 1.15
C LYS A 73 4.06 13.94 1.65
N LEU A 74 4.86 12.92 1.96
CA LEU A 74 6.22 13.09 2.50
C LEU A 74 7.15 13.85 1.56
N LYS A 75 7.05 13.59 0.25
CA LYS A 75 7.82 14.30 -0.80
C LYS A 75 7.23 15.67 -1.17
N GLY A 76 6.02 15.99 -0.70
CA GLY A 76 5.35 17.24 -1.04
C GLY A 76 4.87 17.33 -2.49
N LEU A 77 4.47 16.20 -3.07
CA LEU A 77 4.08 16.06 -4.49
C LEU A 77 2.59 16.30 -4.75
N GLY A 78 1.80 16.67 -3.74
CA GLY A 78 0.34 16.86 -3.87
C GLY A 78 -0.06 17.96 -4.86
N HIS A 79 0.84 18.91 -5.14
CA HIS A 79 0.65 19.96 -6.16
C HIS A 79 1.11 19.54 -7.56
N VAL A 80 1.76 18.38 -7.69
CA VAL A 80 2.37 17.84 -8.91
C VAL A 80 1.53 16.71 -9.49
N ILE A 81 1.07 15.81 -8.61
CA ILE A 81 0.31 14.61 -8.96
C ILE A 81 -1.09 14.75 -8.38
N GLU A 82 -2.09 14.67 -9.24
CA GLU A 82 -3.49 14.72 -8.84
C GLU A 82 -3.88 13.41 -8.14
N VAL A 83 -4.35 13.49 -6.90
CA VAL A 83 -4.76 12.31 -6.12
C VAL A 83 -6.28 12.25 -6.12
N VAL A 84 -6.83 11.16 -6.66
CA VAL A 84 -8.28 10.96 -6.81
C VAL A 84 -8.71 9.72 -6.04
N ALA A 85 -9.56 9.93 -5.04
CA ALA A 85 -10.16 8.84 -4.28
C ALA A 85 -11.27 8.18 -5.12
N VAL A 86 -11.21 6.85 -5.27
CA VAL A 86 -12.37 6.05 -5.66
C VAL A 86 -13.33 5.89 -4.48
N GLY A 87 -14.54 5.40 -4.73
CA GLY A 87 -15.57 5.18 -3.72
C GLY A 87 -15.21 4.12 -2.68
N ASP A 88 -15.78 4.31 -1.49
CA ASP A 88 -15.66 3.40 -0.32
C ASP A 88 -16.91 2.54 -0.11
N ASP A 89 -17.87 2.67 -1.02
CA ASP A 89 -19.09 1.88 -1.04
C ASP A 89 -18.79 0.38 -1.16
N LEU A 90 -19.74 -0.41 -0.67
CA LEU A 90 -19.63 -1.84 -0.47
C LEU A 90 -19.29 -2.52 -1.80
N LEU A 91 -18.01 -2.81 -2.03
CA LEU A 91 -17.60 -3.57 -3.21
C LEU A 91 -18.22 -4.95 -3.07
N GLU A 92 -18.90 -5.44 -4.10
CA GLU A 92 -19.32 -6.83 -4.15
C GLU A 92 -18.11 -7.75 -4.43
N LEU A 93 -17.23 -7.87 -3.45
CA LEU A 93 -16.09 -8.78 -3.47
C LEU A 93 -16.57 -10.19 -3.07
N GLY A 94 -16.94 -10.99 -4.07
CA GLY A 94 -16.99 -12.45 -3.91
C GLY A 94 -18.34 -13.14 -4.08
N ASN A 95 -19.42 -12.41 -4.40
CA ASN A 95 -20.71 -13.01 -4.78
C ASN A 95 -21.15 -12.65 -6.21
N ALA A 96 -20.37 -11.84 -6.91
CA ALA A 96 -20.66 -11.46 -8.28
C ALA A 96 -20.58 -12.69 -9.19
N THR A 97 -21.68 -12.97 -9.90
CA THR A 97 -21.68 -13.88 -11.07
C THR A 97 -20.47 -13.57 -11.95
N PRO A 98 -19.78 -14.55 -12.56
CA PRO A 98 -18.73 -14.28 -13.55
C PRO A 98 -19.23 -13.22 -14.55
N GLY A 99 -18.53 -12.09 -14.63
CA GLY A 99 -18.93 -10.93 -15.44
C GLY A 99 -19.45 -9.72 -14.65
N ALA A 100 -19.98 -9.90 -13.43
CA ALA A 100 -20.56 -8.80 -12.64
C ALA A 100 -19.55 -8.00 -11.80
N TYR A 101 -18.34 -8.52 -11.56
CA TYR A 101 -17.30 -7.76 -10.85
C TYR A 101 -16.75 -6.63 -11.73
N ARG A 102 -16.82 -5.38 -11.25
CA ARG A 102 -16.40 -4.16 -11.95
C ARG A 102 -15.31 -3.36 -11.24
N GLY A 103 -14.80 -3.87 -10.11
CA GLY A 103 -13.77 -3.21 -9.31
C GLY A 103 -14.33 -2.09 -8.43
N TRP A 104 -13.48 -1.11 -8.14
CA TRP A 104 -13.79 0.04 -7.29
C TRP A 104 -14.81 0.96 -7.94
N ASN A 105 -15.84 1.36 -7.20
CA ASN A 105 -16.82 2.31 -7.70
C ASN A 105 -16.23 3.72 -7.74
N PHE A 106 -16.75 4.56 -8.62
CA PHE A 106 -16.47 5.99 -8.63
C PHE A 106 -17.53 6.70 -7.79
N ARG A 107 -17.14 7.78 -7.13
CA ARG A 107 -18.01 8.49 -6.20
C ARG A 107 -19.14 9.20 -6.94
N ALA A 108 -20.35 9.06 -6.44
CA ALA A 108 -21.56 9.65 -7.04
C ALA A 108 -21.57 11.18 -7.05
N ASP A 109 -20.75 11.83 -6.21
CA ASP A 109 -20.53 13.27 -6.20
C ASP A 109 -19.67 13.76 -7.39
N GLY A 110 -19.19 12.85 -8.23
CA GLY A 110 -18.35 13.12 -9.39
C GLY A 110 -16.87 13.34 -9.05
N SER A 111 -16.48 13.30 -7.77
CA SER A 111 -15.10 13.63 -7.37
C SER A 111 -14.08 12.58 -7.81
N SER A 112 -14.53 11.37 -8.16
CA SER A 112 -13.67 10.32 -8.74
C SER A 112 -13.49 10.44 -10.26
N ASP A 113 -14.24 11.32 -10.93
CA ASP A 113 -14.20 11.50 -12.39
C ASP A 113 -14.03 12.98 -12.77
N PRO A 114 -12.90 13.61 -12.39
CA PRO A 114 -12.67 15.04 -12.63
C PRO A 114 -12.66 15.42 -14.12
N ASP A 115 -12.46 14.46 -15.04
CA ASP A 115 -12.46 14.71 -16.48
C ASP A 115 -13.84 14.48 -17.12
N GLY A 116 -14.84 14.06 -16.34
CA GLY A 116 -16.23 13.89 -16.79
C GLY A 116 -16.44 12.79 -17.82
N TRP A 117 -15.71 11.68 -17.71
CA TRP A 117 -15.85 10.53 -18.61
C TRP A 117 -17.16 9.76 -18.44
N GLY A 118 -17.88 9.98 -17.34
CA GLY A 118 -19.10 9.24 -16.98
C GLY A 118 -18.80 7.83 -16.49
N PHE A 119 -17.70 7.65 -15.76
CA PHE A 119 -17.34 6.35 -15.21
C PHE A 119 -18.06 6.09 -13.89
N ASP A 120 -18.69 4.93 -13.80
CA ASP A 120 -19.30 4.42 -12.57
C ASP A 120 -18.31 3.57 -11.77
N HIS A 121 -17.38 2.89 -12.46
CA HIS A 121 -16.43 1.96 -11.85
C HIS A 121 -15.06 2.03 -12.55
N ILE A 122 -14.03 1.60 -11.83
CA ILE A 122 -12.65 1.60 -12.29
C ILE A 122 -12.42 0.65 -13.48
N ASP A 123 -13.28 -0.35 -13.72
CA ASP A 123 -13.15 -1.22 -14.90
C ASP A 123 -13.22 -0.42 -16.22
N GLN A 124 -13.99 0.67 -16.25
CA GLN A 124 -14.08 1.58 -17.40
C GLN A 124 -12.76 2.32 -17.64
N LEU A 125 -12.05 2.72 -16.58
CA LEU A 125 -10.70 3.29 -16.68
C LEU A 125 -9.72 2.27 -17.26
N TYR A 126 -9.75 1.02 -16.78
CA TYR A 126 -8.89 -0.05 -17.29
C TYR A 126 -9.19 -0.38 -18.75
N GLU A 127 -10.46 -0.44 -19.14
CA GLU A 127 -10.86 -0.73 -20.52
C GLU A 127 -10.53 0.43 -21.47
N MET A 128 -10.65 1.68 -21.02
CA MET A 128 -10.19 2.85 -21.78
C MET A 128 -8.67 2.82 -21.98
N ALA A 129 -7.92 2.55 -20.92
CA ALA A 129 -6.46 2.55 -20.95
C ALA A 129 -5.87 1.34 -21.70
N ALA A 130 -6.55 0.20 -21.66
CA ALA A 130 -6.15 -1.04 -22.30
C ALA A 130 -7.38 -1.76 -22.87
N PRO A 131 -7.84 -1.40 -24.09
CA PRO A 131 -8.98 -2.05 -24.73
C PRO A 131 -8.80 -3.57 -24.84
N GLY A 132 -9.83 -4.31 -24.43
CA GLY A 132 -9.80 -5.77 -24.33
C GLY A 132 -9.25 -6.31 -23.01
N PHE A 133 -8.96 -5.47 -22.01
CA PHE A 133 -8.44 -5.90 -20.71
C PHE A 133 -9.34 -6.97 -20.08
N ARG A 134 -10.65 -6.72 -19.99
CA ARG A 134 -11.61 -7.71 -19.45
C ARG A 134 -11.58 -9.01 -20.25
N LYS A 135 -11.66 -8.92 -21.58
CA LYS A 135 -11.66 -10.09 -22.48
C LYS A 135 -10.40 -10.93 -22.31
N SER A 136 -9.25 -10.32 -22.02
CA SER A 136 -8.00 -11.04 -21.81
C SER A 136 -8.03 -11.98 -20.59
N TYR A 137 -8.78 -11.62 -19.54
CA TYR A 137 -8.99 -12.46 -18.36
C TYR A 137 -10.06 -13.53 -18.61
N GLU A 138 -11.16 -13.15 -19.26
CA GLU A 138 -12.25 -14.07 -19.61
C GLU A 138 -11.76 -15.21 -20.52
N ALA A 139 -10.87 -14.89 -21.48
CA ALA A 139 -10.23 -15.90 -22.34
C ALA A 139 -9.37 -16.92 -21.57
N GLN A 140 -8.94 -16.59 -20.35
CA GLN A 140 -8.21 -17.49 -19.44
C GLN A 140 -9.14 -18.18 -18.43
N GLY A 141 -10.46 -17.97 -18.53
CA GLY A 141 -11.45 -18.48 -17.58
C GLY A 141 -11.34 -17.84 -16.19
N ARG A 142 -10.83 -16.61 -16.09
CA ARG A 142 -10.61 -15.90 -14.83
C ARG A 142 -11.41 -14.60 -14.78
N ALA A 143 -11.77 -14.17 -13.57
CA ALA A 143 -12.31 -12.84 -13.35
C ALA A 143 -11.20 -11.78 -13.52
N PRO A 144 -11.50 -10.60 -14.11
CA PRO A 144 -10.55 -9.51 -14.19
C PRO A 144 -10.15 -8.98 -12.82
N TYR A 145 -8.88 -8.60 -12.67
CA TYR A 145 -8.34 -8.02 -11.45
C TYR A 145 -8.11 -6.52 -11.65
N TYR A 146 -9.03 -5.71 -11.13
CA TYR A 146 -8.94 -4.26 -11.12
C TYR A 146 -8.44 -3.78 -9.75
N SER A 147 -7.19 -3.34 -9.67
CA SER A 147 -6.55 -2.90 -8.41
C SER A 147 -6.50 -1.38 -8.29
N VAL A 148 -6.28 -0.93 -7.05
CA VAL A 148 -5.69 0.37 -6.71
C VAL A 148 -4.42 0.11 -5.90
N PRO A 149 -3.39 0.96 -5.97
CA PRO A 149 -3.34 2.23 -6.71
C PRO A 149 -3.28 2.06 -8.23
N VAL A 150 -3.67 3.11 -8.97
CA VAL A 150 -3.46 3.22 -10.43
C VAL A 150 -2.77 4.55 -10.71
N LEU A 151 -1.54 4.49 -11.20
CA LEU A 151 -0.82 5.64 -11.73
C LEU A 151 -1.19 5.82 -13.20
N PHE A 152 -1.95 6.86 -13.49
CA PHE A 152 -2.54 7.15 -14.79
C PHE A 152 -1.88 8.38 -15.42
N ASP A 153 -1.54 8.28 -16.70
CA ASP A 153 -1.03 9.37 -17.51
C ASP A 153 -2.19 10.04 -18.26
N LYS A 154 -2.50 11.29 -17.90
CA LYS A 154 -3.62 12.04 -18.48
C LYS A 154 -3.39 12.44 -19.92
N GLU A 155 -2.13 12.57 -20.35
CA GLU A 155 -1.81 12.95 -21.73
C GLU A 155 -2.05 11.79 -22.70
N THR A 156 -1.56 10.60 -22.35
CA THR A 156 -1.68 9.41 -23.22
C THR A 156 -2.92 8.57 -22.94
N LYS A 157 -3.66 8.89 -21.86
CA LYS A 157 -4.82 8.15 -21.36
C LYS A 157 -4.51 6.68 -21.07
N LYS A 158 -3.29 6.41 -20.56
CA LYS A 158 -2.82 5.06 -20.24
C LYS A 158 -2.59 4.89 -18.74
N ILE A 159 -2.77 3.66 -18.27
CA ILE A 159 -2.26 3.25 -16.97
C ILE A 159 -0.76 3.00 -17.15
N VAL A 160 0.05 3.80 -16.45
CA VAL A 160 1.51 3.61 -16.40
C VAL A 160 1.80 2.40 -15.53
N ASN A 161 1.26 2.39 -14.31
CA ASN A 161 1.61 1.37 -13.33
C ASN A 161 0.46 1.13 -12.34
N ASN A 162 0.27 -0.12 -11.91
CA ASN A 162 -0.67 -0.48 -10.84
C ASN A 162 -0.04 -1.35 -9.73
N GLU A 163 1.29 -1.38 -9.69
CA GLU A 163 2.11 -1.98 -8.66
C GLU A 163 2.59 -0.92 -7.66
N SER A 164 2.01 -0.93 -6.46
CA SER A 164 2.32 0.06 -5.42
C SER A 164 3.81 0.12 -5.06
N ALA A 165 4.50 -1.02 -5.10
CA ALA A 165 5.91 -1.12 -4.73
C ALA A 165 6.84 -0.40 -5.72
N GLU A 166 6.49 -0.42 -7.01
CA GLU A 166 7.21 0.29 -8.08
C GLU A 166 6.83 1.77 -8.07
N ILE A 167 5.54 2.08 -7.89
CA ILE A 167 5.03 3.45 -7.84
C ILE A 167 5.75 4.28 -6.76
N ILE A 168 5.90 3.75 -5.55
CA ILE A 168 6.59 4.50 -4.48
C ILE A 168 8.07 4.77 -4.77
N VAL A 169 8.76 3.91 -5.53
CA VAL A 169 10.15 4.14 -5.96
C VAL A 169 10.23 5.26 -7.00
N MET A 170 9.28 5.29 -7.94
CA MET A 170 9.16 6.38 -8.91
C MET A 170 8.85 7.70 -8.22
N LEU A 171 7.87 7.72 -7.32
CA LEU A 171 7.51 8.91 -6.54
C LEU A 171 8.67 9.43 -5.68
N ASN A 172 9.49 8.54 -5.13
CA ASN A 172 10.64 8.91 -4.31
C ASN A 172 11.70 9.70 -5.08
N SER A 173 11.98 9.35 -6.34
CA SER A 173 13.18 9.81 -7.05
C SER A 173 12.90 10.60 -8.33
N GLN A 174 11.92 10.19 -9.13
CA GLN A 174 11.71 10.72 -10.48
C GLN A 174 11.12 12.13 -10.46
N PHE A 175 10.43 12.50 -9.39
CA PHE A 175 9.77 13.80 -9.24
C PHE A 175 10.55 14.79 -8.36
N ASN A 176 11.82 14.53 -8.03
CA ASN A 176 12.61 15.40 -7.15
C ASN A 176 12.66 16.86 -7.63
N ALA A 177 12.70 17.11 -8.95
CA ALA A 177 12.68 18.47 -9.50
C ALA A 177 11.39 19.26 -9.20
N PHE A 178 10.31 18.58 -8.82
CA PHE A 178 9.00 19.18 -8.49
C PHE A 178 8.63 19.05 -7.00
N ALA A 179 9.40 18.28 -6.22
CA ALA A 179 9.11 18.02 -4.82
C ALA A 179 9.37 19.27 -3.97
N THR A 180 8.49 19.57 -3.00
CA THR A 180 8.79 20.58 -1.96
C THR A 180 9.70 20.03 -0.86
N ASN A 181 9.95 18.71 -0.87
CA ASN A 181 10.93 18.03 -0.02
C ASN A 181 11.84 17.14 -0.89
N PRO A 182 12.67 17.76 -1.76
CA PRO A 182 13.46 17.02 -2.75
C PRO A 182 14.58 16.19 -2.13
N ASP A 183 15.13 16.63 -1.00
CA ASP A 183 16.29 16.00 -0.33
C ASP A 183 15.92 14.76 0.49
N LEU A 184 14.63 14.58 0.82
CA LEU A 184 14.16 13.34 1.46
C LEU A 184 14.29 12.16 0.49
N ASP A 185 15.25 11.29 0.75
CA ASP A 185 15.40 10.01 0.05
C ASP A 185 14.94 8.85 0.95
N LEU A 186 13.81 8.23 0.59
CA LEU A 186 13.24 7.07 1.29
C LEU A 186 13.82 5.75 0.78
N ALA A 187 14.65 5.75 -0.27
CA ALA A 187 15.29 4.56 -0.81
C ALA A 187 16.80 4.76 -1.04
N PRO A 188 17.55 5.21 -0.02
CA PRO A 188 18.96 5.54 -0.19
C PRO A 188 19.76 4.27 -0.50
N SER A 189 20.72 4.37 -1.41
CA SER A 189 21.43 3.21 -1.97
C SER A 189 22.21 2.41 -0.92
N ASP A 190 22.69 3.07 0.13
CA ASP A 190 23.45 2.44 1.21
C ASP A 190 22.59 1.60 2.16
N LEU A 191 21.25 1.76 2.11
CA LEU A 191 20.29 0.93 2.85
C LEU A 191 19.55 -0.08 1.96
N ALA A 192 19.94 -0.22 0.69
CA ALA A 192 19.23 -1.09 -0.27
C ALA A 192 19.12 -2.54 0.23
N ASP A 193 20.24 -3.16 0.60
CA ASP A 193 20.27 -4.55 1.07
C ASP A 193 19.48 -4.74 2.38
N ALA A 194 19.53 -3.73 3.27
CA ALA A 194 18.77 -3.75 4.52
C ALA A 194 17.26 -3.66 4.26
N MET A 195 16.83 -2.77 3.36
CA MET A 195 15.42 -2.68 2.96
C MET A 195 14.94 -3.97 2.30
N ASP A 196 15.74 -4.58 1.43
CA ASP A 196 15.40 -5.86 0.79
C ASP A 196 15.23 -6.98 1.83
N ALA A 197 16.14 -7.08 2.81
CA ALA A 197 16.03 -8.05 3.90
C ALA A 197 14.79 -7.85 4.79
N ILE A 198 14.38 -6.59 5.02
CA ILE A 198 13.11 -6.30 5.71
C ILE A 198 11.92 -6.72 4.84
N ASN A 199 11.90 -6.31 3.57
CA ASN A 199 10.80 -6.56 2.64
C ASN A 199 10.56 -8.05 2.36
N ASP A 200 11.63 -8.86 2.30
CA ASP A 200 11.59 -10.32 2.14
C ASP A 200 10.73 -11.03 3.19
N LYS A 201 10.62 -10.45 4.39
CA LYS A 201 9.76 -10.97 5.46
C LYS A 201 8.45 -10.20 5.58
N VAL A 202 8.52 -8.87 5.54
CA VAL A 202 7.36 -7.99 5.75
C VAL A 202 6.29 -8.21 4.69
N TYR A 203 6.66 -8.38 3.41
CA TYR A 203 5.65 -8.59 2.37
C TYR A 203 4.88 -9.91 2.55
N PRO A 204 5.50 -11.11 2.52
CA PRO A 204 4.76 -12.37 2.54
C PRO A 204 4.08 -12.67 3.88
N TYR A 205 4.65 -12.19 5.00
CA TYR A 205 4.21 -12.57 6.33
C TYR A 205 3.43 -11.49 7.07
N ILE A 206 3.54 -10.21 6.68
CA ILE A 206 2.75 -9.13 7.29
C ILE A 206 1.79 -8.51 6.27
N ASN A 207 2.30 -7.90 5.21
CA ASN A 207 1.46 -7.15 4.27
C ASN A 207 0.47 -8.04 3.53
N ASP A 208 0.94 -9.16 2.99
CA ASP A 208 0.09 -10.21 2.44
C ASP A 208 -0.34 -11.22 3.50
N GLY A 209 0.44 -11.38 4.57
CA GLY A 209 0.17 -12.36 5.64
C GLY A 209 -1.19 -12.19 6.32
N VAL A 210 -1.62 -10.94 6.57
CA VAL A 210 -2.97 -10.68 7.11
C VAL A 210 -4.08 -11.12 6.15
N TYR A 211 -3.90 -10.93 4.84
CA TYR A 211 -4.83 -11.41 3.83
C TYR A 211 -4.82 -12.93 3.71
N ARG A 212 -3.63 -13.54 3.84
CA ARG A 212 -3.48 -15.00 3.84
C ARG A 212 -4.18 -15.65 5.02
N SER A 213 -4.15 -15.00 6.18
CA SER A 213 -4.94 -15.41 7.35
C SER A 213 -6.44 -15.24 7.08
N GLY A 214 -6.87 -14.03 6.68
CA GLY A 214 -8.29 -13.69 6.54
C GLY A 214 -9.03 -14.44 5.42
N PHE A 215 -8.35 -14.75 4.31
CA PHE A 215 -8.93 -15.44 3.15
C PHE A 215 -8.59 -16.94 3.08
N ALA A 216 -7.92 -17.49 4.09
CA ALA A 216 -7.68 -18.92 4.16
C ALA A 216 -9.01 -19.71 4.12
N ARG A 217 -9.03 -20.78 3.32
CA ARG A 217 -10.18 -21.69 3.18
C ARG A 217 -9.97 -23.04 3.86
N ALA A 218 -8.88 -23.19 4.60
CA ALA A 218 -8.53 -24.38 5.37
C ALA A 218 -7.87 -23.98 6.69
N GLN A 219 -8.11 -24.76 7.75
CA GLN A 219 -7.58 -24.48 9.09
C GLN A 219 -6.05 -24.49 9.09
N GLU A 220 -5.41 -25.42 8.39
CA GLU A 220 -3.94 -25.52 8.35
C GLU A 220 -3.31 -24.35 7.59
N ALA A 221 -4.00 -23.80 6.58
CA ALA A 221 -3.58 -22.63 5.85
C ALA A 221 -3.70 -21.35 6.70
N TYR A 222 -4.82 -21.23 7.43
CA TYR A 222 -5.01 -20.14 8.40
C TYR A 222 -3.95 -20.18 9.50
N THR A 223 -3.77 -21.34 10.15
CA THR A 223 -2.80 -21.52 11.24
C THR A 223 -1.38 -21.20 10.78
N ASP A 224 -0.99 -21.64 9.57
CA ASP A 224 0.32 -21.30 9.00
C ASP A 224 0.51 -19.79 8.80
N ALA A 225 -0.49 -19.13 8.22
CA ALA A 225 -0.43 -17.72 7.90
C ALA A 225 -0.40 -16.86 9.17
N VAL A 226 -1.27 -17.15 10.14
CA VAL A 226 -1.34 -16.37 11.39
C VAL A 226 -0.10 -16.61 12.25
N THR A 227 0.43 -17.84 12.35
CA THR A 227 1.66 -18.09 13.12
C THR A 227 2.85 -17.35 12.53
N LYS A 228 3.09 -17.44 11.21
CA LYS A 228 4.19 -16.72 10.54
C LYS A 228 4.06 -15.20 10.63
N LEU A 229 2.83 -14.69 10.60
CA LEU A 229 2.54 -13.28 10.84
C LEU A 229 3.06 -12.84 12.22
N PHE A 230 2.69 -13.55 13.28
CA PHE A 230 3.08 -13.17 14.64
C PHE A 230 4.56 -13.45 14.93
N GLU A 231 5.16 -14.49 14.36
CA GLU A 231 6.63 -14.69 14.40
C GLU A 231 7.38 -13.51 13.76
N THR A 232 6.85 -12.95 12.68
CA THR A 232 7.46 -11.80 11.99
C THR A 232 7.21 -10.50 12.76
N LEU A 233 6.05 -10.32 13.40
CA LEU A 233 5.78 -9.20 14.30
C LEU A 233 6.71 -9.24 15.52
N ASP A 234 6.93 -10.41 16.13
CA ASP A 234 7.86 -10.58 17.26
C ASP A 234 9.30 -10.24 16.86
N TRP A 235 9.72 -10.64 15.65
CA TRP A 235 11.03 -10.29 15.11
C TRP A 235 11.18 -8.78 14.86
N LEU A 236 10.16 -8.10 14.33
CA LEU A 236 10.19 -6.64 14.16
C LEU A 236 10.15 -5.88 15.48
N GLU A 237 9.37 -6.37 16.46
CA GLU A 237 9.33 -5.80 17.80
C GLU A 237 10.73 -5.79 18.43
N ASP A 238 11.48 -6.89 18.28
CA ASP A 238 12.86 -7.01 18.74
C ASP A 238 13.80 -6.02 18.02
N ILE A 239 13.68 -5.87 16.69
CA ILE A 239 14.41 -4.84 15.94
C ILE A 239 14.09 -3.44 16.47
N LEU A 240 12.82 -3.06 16.49
CA LEU A 240 12.36 -1.71 16.87
C LEU A 240 12.55 -1.39 18.35
N SER A 241 12.93 -2.39 19.16
CA SER A 241 13.35 -2.21 20.54
C SER A 241 14.74 -1.57 20.67
N ARG A 242 15.59 -1.71 19.64
CA ARG A 242 17.00 -1.27 19.62
C ARG A 242 17.28 -0.10 18.67
N GLN A 243 16.41 0.14 17.71
CA GLN A 243 16.59 1.17 16.69
C GLN A 243 15.26 1.86 16.35
N ARG A 244 15.36 3.04 15.73
CA ARG A 244 14.22 3.94 15.49
C ARG A 244 13.30 3.48 14.36
N TYR A 245 13.88 2.98 13.28
CA TYR A 245 13.19 2.48 12.09
C TYR A 245 13.68 1.07 11.75
N THR A 246 13.06 0.40 10.79
CA THR A 246 13.36 -1.00 10.45
C THR A 246 14.78 -1.21 9.91
N THR A 247 15.40 -0.17 9.36
CA THR A 247 16.75 -0.20 8.75
C THR A 247 17.77 0.68 9.47
N GLY A 248 17.44 1.20 10.66
CA GLY A 248 18.34 1.98 11.50
C GLY A 248 17.68 3.24 12.05
N ASP A 249 18.29 4.39 11.79
CA ASP A 249 17.89 5.72 12.26
C ASP A 249 17.22 6.59 11.17
N ARG A 250 17.27 6.18 9.90
CA ARG A 250 16.61 6.84 8.77
C ARG A 250 15.29 6.15 8.39
N LEU A 251 14.27 6.96 8.10
CA LEU A 251 13.00 6.50 7.57
C LEU A 251 13.18 6.04 6.11
N THR A 252 12.64 4.88 5.75
CA THR A 252 12.74 4.32 4.41
C THR A 252 11.40 3.83 3.86
N LEU A 253 11.38 3.43 2.58
CA LEU A 253 10.21 2.82 1.95
C LEU A 253 9.80 1.50 2.62
N ALA A 254 10.74 0.78 3.26
CA ALA A 254 10.41 -0.43 4.04
C ALA A 254 9.50 -0.09 5.24
N ASP A 255 9.75 1.04 5.89
CA ASP A 255 8.94 1.54 7.00
C ASP A 255 7.53 1.94 6.54
N ILE A 256 7.41 2.65 5.42
CA ILE A 256 6.12 3.04 4.83
C ILE A 256 5.30 1.81 4.43
N ARG A 257 5.95 0.78 3.86
CA ARG A 257 5.32 -0.50 3.55
C ARG A 257 4.78 -1.15 4.82
N LEU A 258 5.58 -1.28 5.87
CA LEU A 258 5.17 -1.86 7.14
C LEU A 258 4.01 -1.06 7.78
N TRP A 259 4.19 0.25 7.95
CA TRP A 259 3.24 1.16 8.60
C TRP A 259 1.83 1.06 8.02
N SER A 260 1.70 1.05 6.69
CA SER A 260 0.39 0.96 6.03
C SER A 260 -0.43 -0.28 6.43
N THR A 261 0.23 -1.38 6.83
CA THR A 261 -0.43 -2.56 7.38
C THR A 261 -0.69 -2.38 8.87
N LEU A 262 0.29 -1.91 9.64
CA LEU A 262 0.16 -1.75 11.09
C LEU A 262 -0.99 -0.83 11.50
N VAL A 263 -1.16 0.31 10.82
CA VAL A 263 -2.22 1.28 11.15
C VAL A 263 -3.65 0.73 10.95
N ARG A 264 -3.80 -0.39 10.23
CA ARG A 264 -5.08 -1.09 10.00
C ARG A 264 -5.26 -2.32 10.91
N PHE A 265 -4.23 -2.70 11.66
CA PHE A 265 -4.16 -4.00 12.32
C PHE A 265 -5.26 -4.19 13.36
N ASP A 266 -5.33 -3.30 14.34
CA ASP A 266 -6.33 -3.38 15.42
C ASP A 266 -7.73 -2.96 14.94
N MET A 267 -7.81 -2.07 13.96
CA MET A 267 -9.08 -1.60 13.39
C MET A 267 -9.80 -2.66 12.56
N VAL A 268 -9.06 -3.59 11.95
CA VAL A 268 -9.59 -4.55 10.99
C VAL A 268 -9.01 -5.94 11.19
N TYR A 269 -7.70 -6.11 11.06
CA TYR A 269 -7.10 -7.44 10.85
C TYR A 269 -7.26 -8.37 12.06
N VAL A 270 -7.19 -7.83 13.28
CA VAL A 270 -7.42 -8.60 14.51
C VAL A 270 -8.76 -9.34 14.45
N THR A 271 -9.85 -8.62 14.17
CA THR A 271 -11.20 -9.23 14.19
C THR A 271 -11.58 -9.81 12.83
N HIS A 272 -11.51 -9.01 11.76
CA HIS A 272 -12.03 -9.39 10.44
C HIS A 272 -11.24 -10.54 9.82
N PHE A 273 -9.91 -10.46 9.88
CA PHE A 273 -9.02 -11.48 9.36
C PHE A 273 -8.55 -12.49 10.40
N LYS A 274 -9.07 -12.41 11.64
CA LYS A 274 -8.73 -13.31 12.74
C LYS A 274 -7.22 -13.33 13.04
N CYS A 275 -6.52 -12.21 12.81
CA CYS A 275 -5.11 -12.07 13.18
C CYS A 275 -5.02 -11.73 14.68
N ASN A 276 -5.44 -12.65 15.56
CA ASN A 276 -5.82 -12.33 16.94
C ASN A 276 -5.02 -13.06 18.02
N ILE A 277 -3.75 -13.42 17.76
CA ILE A 277 -2.87 -13.92 18.83
C ILE A 277 -2.61 -12.81 19.86
N ARG A 278 -2.34 -11.58 19.37
CA ARG A 278 -2.18 -10.33 20.14
C ARG A 278 -2.69 -9.15 19.32
N ARG A 279 -3.05 -8.04 19.96
CA ARG A 279 -3.27 -6.76 19.27
C ARG A 279 -1.93 -6.09 18.97
N LEU A 280 -1.90 -5.18 18.00
CA LEU A 280 -0.74 -4.34 17.77
C LEU A 280 -0.44 -3.46 19.00
N HIS A 281 -1.47 -2.97 19.67
CA HIS A 281 -1.32 -2.20 20.92
C HIS A 281 -0.58 -2.97 22.03
N ASP A 282 -0.56 -4.31 21.99
CA ASP A 282 0.16 -5.12 22.98
C ASP A 282 1.68 -5.23 22.67
N TYR A 283 2.14 -4.62 21.58
CA TYR A 283 3.55 -4.53 21.16
C TYR A 283 4.08 -3.09 21.33
N PRO A 284 4.82 -2.77 22.41
CA PRO A 284 5.18 -1.39 22.72
C PRO A 284 6.04 -0.71 21.65
N ASN A 285 7.00 -1.42 21.03
CA ASN A 285 7.86 -0.80 20.02
C ASN A 285 7.17 -0.66 18.66
N LEU A 286 6.41 -1.67 18.22
CA LEU A 286 5.60 -1.60 17.01
C LEU A 286 4.46 -0.58 17.11
N TRP A 287 3.78 -0.50 18.27
CA TRP A 287 2.75 0.51 18.53
C TRP A 287 3.35 1.91 18.45
N GLY A 288 4.43 2.16 19.17
CA GLY A 288 5.15 3.43 19.11
C GLY A 288 5.64 3.76 17.69
N PHE A 289 6.12 2.76 16.94
CA PHE A 289 6.59 2.96 15.56
C PHE A 289 5.44 3.35 14.63
N MET A 290 4.29 2.68 14.78
CA MET A 290 3.08 3.00 14.04
C MET A 290 2.62 4.44 14.34
N LEU A 291 2.57 4.82 15.62
CA LEU A 291 2.20 6.17 16.05
C LEU A 291 3.19 7.23 15.55
N GLU A 292 4.50 6.99 15.67
CA GLU A 292 5.54 7.91 15.20
C GLU A 292 5.36 8.21 13.71
N ILE A 293 5.26 7.19 12.86
CA ILE A 293 5.09 7.38 11.41
C ILE A 293 3.77 8.09 11.10
N THR A 294 2.69 7.76 11.83
CA THR A 294 1.39 8.42 11.69
C THR A 294 1.46 9.92 12.03
N GLN A 295 2.34 10.31 12.95
CA GLN A 295 2.49 11.68 13.42
C GLN A 295 3.55 12.49 12.68
N LEU A 296 4.28 11.88 11.72
CA LEU A 296 5.28 12.59 10.94
C LEU A 296 4.67 13.82 10.23
N PRO A 297 5.28 15.01 10.39
CA PRO A 297 4.82 16.21 9.70
C PRO A 297 5.06 16.07 8.19
N THR A 298 4.18 16.69 7.40
CA THR A 298 4.28 16.71 5.94
C THR A 298 4.45 18.15 5.43
N PRO A 299 5.09 18.37 4.26
CA PRO A 299 5.37 19.71 3.74
C PRO A 299 4.14 20.60 3.49
N ASP A 300 2.95 20.01 3.41
CA ASP A 300 1.66 20.72 3.32
C ASP A 300 1.14 21.26 4.66
N GLY A 301 1.92 21.14 5.74
CA GLY A 301 1.57 21.56 7.10
C GLY A 301 0.68 20.56 7.86
N GLY A 302 0.34 19.43 7.24
CA GLY A 302 -0.38 18.33 7.88
C GLY A 302 0.55 17.30 8.50
N LYS A 303 0.01 16.09 8.65
CA LYS A 303 0.73 14.89 9.09
C LYS A 303 0.39 13.70 8.22
N LEU A 304 1.21 12.65 8.28
CA LEU A 304 1.01 11.45 7.47
C LEU A 304 -0.32 10.74 7.81
N GLY A 305 -0.72 10.81 9.08
CA GLY A 305 -1.97 10.27 9.59
C GLY A 305 -3.23 10.86 8.96
N ASP A 306 -3.15 12.02 8.30
CA ASP A 306 -4.28 12.59 7.54
C ASP A 306 -4.66 11.70 6.33
N THR A 307 -3.79 10.77 5.93
CA THR A 307 -4.07 9.76 4.89
C THR A 307 -4.80 8.52 5.43
N VAL A 308 -4.98 8.42 6.74
CA VAL A 308 -5.63 7.30 7.42
C VAL A 308 -7.05 7.72 7.77
N LEU A 309 -8.02 7.12 7.10
CA LEU A 309 -9.44 7.37 7.33
C LEU A 309 -10.09 6.12 7.94
N PRO A 310 -10.18 6.00 9.28
CA PRO A 310 -10.64 4.78 9.95
C PRO A 310 -12.03 4.32 9.50
N ASP A 311 -12.96 5.25 9.29
CA ASP A 311 -14.32 4.92 8.85
C ASP A 311 -14.32 4.30 7.44
N HIS A 312 -13.52 4.84 6.52
CA HIS A 312 -13.35 4.31 5.17
C HIS A 312 -12.70 2.92 5.19
N ILE A 313 -11.64 2.77 6.00
CA ILE A 313 -10.96 1.49 6.23
C ILE A 313 -11.98 0.45 6.73
N LYS A 314 -12.69 0.74 7.83
CA LYS A 314 -13.64 -0.20 8.42
C LYS A 314 -14.81 -0.52 7.46
N ALA A 315 -15.41 0.50 6.85
CA ALA A 315 -16.50 0.33 5.89
C ALA A 315 -16.12 -0.60 4.73
N HIS A 316 -14.95 -0.38 4.13
CA HIS A 316 -14.45 -1.23 3.06
C HIS A 316 -14.27 -2.69 3.52
N TYR A 317 -13.49 -2.94 4.58
CA TYR A 317 -13.13 -4.31 4.94
C TYR A 317 -14.33 -5.11 5.45
N TYR A 318 -15.08 -4.56 6.40
CA TYR A 318 -16.22 -5.27 6.99
C TYR A 318 -17.40 -5.34 6.03
N GLY A 319 -17.58 -4.32 5.20
CA GLY A 319 -18.72 -4.21 4.31
C GLY A 319 -18.57 -4.91 2.96
N SER A 320 -17.35 -4.96 2.39
CA SER A 320 -17.13 -5.52 1.05
C SER A 320 -16.89 -7.03 1.06
N HIS A 321 -16.25 -7.56 2.11
CA HIS A 321 -15.87 -8.97 2.17
C HIS A 321 -17.00 -9.87 2.69
N ARG A 322 -18.12 -9.94 1.95
CA ARG A 322 -19.32 -10.70 2.34
C ARG A 322 -19.09 -12.20 2.51
N GLY A 323 -18.05 -12.75 1.87
CA GLY A 323 -17.61 -14.13 2.11
C GLY A 323 -17.02 -14.38 3.50
N ILE A 324 -16.51 -13.34 4.17
CA ILE A 324 -15.97 -13.40 5.55
C ILE A 324 -16.99 -12.88 6.56
N ASN A 325 -17.65 -11.76 6.24
CA ASN A 325 -18.64 -11.09 7.08
C ASN A 325 -19.97 -10.95 6.33
N PRO A 326 -20.83 -11.98 6.32
CA PRO A 326 -22.04 -12.00 5.48
C PRO A 326 -22.98 -10.81 5.71
N PHE A 327 -23.17 -10.43 6.98
CA PHE A 327 -24.04 -9.32 7.34
C PHE A 327 -23.41 -7.94 7.13
N GLY A 328 -22.09 -7.88 6.91
CA GLY A 328 -21.36 -6.63 6.70
C GLY A 328 -21.44 -5.67 7.88
N ILE A 329 -21.68 -6.21 9.07
CA ILE A 329 -21.71 -5.42 10.30
C ILE A 329 -20.31 -4.91 10.57
N ILE A 330 -20.19 -3.60 10.75
CA ILE A 330 -18.95 -2.93 11.14
C ILE A 330 -18.88 -2.94 12.68
N PRO A 331 -17.84 -3.54 13.29
CA PRO A 331 -17.72 -3.53 14.74
C PRO A 331 -17.46 -2.12 15.25
N VAL A 332 -17.95 -1.84 16.47
CA VAL A 332 -17.56 -0.62 17.21
C VAL A 332 -16.03 -0.56 17.34
N GLY A 333 -15.40 -1.67 17.71
CA GLY A 333 -13.95 -1.85 17.67
C GLY A 333 -13.24 -1.29 18.92
N PHE A 334 -11.91 -1.28 18.88
CA PHE A 334 -11.08 -0.64 19.89
C PHE A 334 -11.01 0.87 19.66
N GLU A 335 -11.04 1.66 20.73
CA GLU A 335 -10.68 3.08 20.65
C GLU A 335 -9.17 3.17 20.39
N ILE A 336 -8.80 3.87 19.32
CA ILE A 336 -7.39 4.06 18.91
C ILE A 336 -7.16 5.56 18.78
N ASP A 337 -6.34 6.11 19.66
CA ASP A 337 -5.86 7.49 19.56
C ASP A 337 -4.55 7.51 18.78
N LEU A 338 -4.62 7.85 17.49
CA LEU A 338 -3.44 8.00 16.63
C LEU A 338 -2.57 9.21 16.99
N ALA A 339 -3.03 10.09 17.89
CA ALA A 339 -2.29 11.24 18.39
C ALA A 339 -1.61 10.98 19.74
N GLU A 340 -1.72 9.77 20.30
CA GLU A 340 -1.04 9.40 21.55
C GLU A 340 0.49 9.62 21.42
N PRO A 341 1.17 10.17 22.43
CA PRO A 341 2.62 10.32 22.40
C PRO A 341 3.35 8.99 22.22
N HIS A 342 4.16 8.87 21.17
CA HIS A 342 4.89 7.63 20.85
C HIS A 342 6.19 7.45 21.65
N GLY A 343 6.82 8.53 22.14
CA GLY A 343 8.04 8.52 22.96
C GLY A 343 9.32 8.01 22.28
N ARG A 344 9.24 7.60 21.02
CA ARG A 344 10.38 7.05 20.25
C ARG A 344 11.45 8.06 19.90
N ASP A 345 11.07 9.32 19.72
CA ASP A 345 11.97 10.46 19.56
C ASP A 345 12.88 10.67 20.78
N LYS A 346 12.36 10.43 21.99
CA LYS A 346 13.12 10.48 23.24
C LYS A 346 13.99 9.24 23.44
N LYS A 347 13.48 8.07 23.07
CA LYS A 347 14.20 6.79 23.18
C LYS A 347 15.37 6.70 22.18
N PHE A 348 15.18 7.24 20.98
CA PHE A 348 16.14 7.24 19.89
C PHE A 348 16.28 8.66 19.31
N PRO A 349 17.01 9.55 20.00
CA PRO A 349 17.23 10.90 19.51
C PRO A 349 17.98 10.85 18.17
N VAL A 350 17.55 11.66 17.19
CA VAL A 350 18.38 11.93 16.01
C VAL A 350 19.53 12.79 16.48
N ALA A 351 20.76 12.45 16.11
CA ALA A 351 21.86 13.39 16.31
C ALA A 351 21.51 14.68 15.58
N GLU A 352 21.39 15.80 16.30
CA GLU A 352 21.37 17.10 15.65
C GLU A 352 22.67 17.19 14.85
N GLU A 353 22.56 17.24 13.51
CA GLU A 353 23.68 17.72 12.71
C GLU A 353 24.00 19.10 13.26
N SER A 354 25.15 19.21 13.92
CA SER A 354 25.64 20.47 14.46
C SER A 354 25.55 21.49 13.33
N ALA A 355 24.63 22.43 13.46
CA ALA A 355 24.59 23.63 12.64
C ALA A 355 25.97 24.28 12.80
N THR A 356 26.85 24.02 11.85
CA THR A 356 28.16 24.62 11.79
C THR A 356 27.92 26.07 11.38
N ALA A 357 28.36 26.95 12.28
CA ALA A 357 28.17 28.39 12.28
C ALA A 357 28.75 29.10 11.06
#